data_AF-A0A4Q3WGA6-F1
#
_entry.id   AF-A0A4Q3WGA6-F1
#
_cell.length_a   1.000
_cell.length_b   1.000
_cell.length_c   1.000
_cell.angle_alpha   90.00
_cell.angle_beta   90.00
_cell.angle_gamma   90.00
#
_symmetry.space_group_name_H-M   'P 1'
#
loop_
_entity.id
_entity.type
_entity.pdbx_description
1 polymer ?
#
loop_
_entity_poly.entity_id
_entity_poly.type
_entity_poly.pdbx_seq_one_letter_code
_entity_poly.pdbx_strand_id
1 'polypeptide(L)'
;MPSTDNAIPVAALSTPSGFYNVRTFGARGDGKTLDTPAINQAIETAAAAGGGTVLLPAGTYLALSIHLKSNIRLHLDQGAVLQAAPR
;
A
#
# COMPACT_ATOMS: atom_id res chain seq x y z
N MET A 1 5.87 31.53 -40.09
CA MET A 1 5.09 30.32 -39.75
C MET A 1 5.74 29.69 -38.54
N PRO A 2 5.10 29.70 -37.35
CA PRO A 2 5.63 29.05 -36.16
C PRO A 2 5.24 27.57 -36.20
N SER A 3 6.14 26.72 -36.70
CA SER A 3 6.03 25.27 -36.56
C SER A 3 7.12 24.82 -35.61
N THR A 4 6.73 24.47 -34.38
CA THR A 4 7.00 23.16 -33.75
C THR A 4 6.55 23.26 -32.30
N ASP A 5 5.34 22.75 -32.10
CA ASP A 5 4.82 22.20 -30.86
C ASP A 5 5.86 21.23 -30.28
N ASN A 6 6.68 21.71 -29.35
CA ASN A 6 7.54 20.84 -28.55
C ASN A 6 6.71 20.31 -27.39
N ALA A 7 5.74 19.45 -27.71
CA ALA A 7 5.06 18.63 -26.72
C ALA A 7 6.12 17.80 -26.01
N ILE A 8 6.48 18.21 -24.80
CA ILE A 8 7.16 17.35 -23.84
C ILE A 8 6.30 16.08 -23.79
N PRO A 9 6.82 14.89 -24.12
CA PRO A 9 6.13 13.68 -23.74
C PRO A 9 6.15 13.69 -22.21
N VAL A 10 5.08 14.17 -21.59
CA VAL A 10 4.75 13.77 -20.23
C VAL A 10 4.50 12.28 -20.39
N ALA A 11 5.58 11.50 -20.26
CA ALA A 11 5.51 10.09 -20.01
C ALA A 11 4.49 10.01 -18.88
N ALA A 12 3.29 9.54 -19.21
CA ALA A 12 2.31 9.20 -18.21
C ALA A 12 3.08 8.28 -17.29
N LEU A 13 3.41 8.78 -16.10
CA LEU A 13 4.02 8.01 -15.05
C LEU A 13 2.94 6.99 -14.72
N SER A 14 2.91 5.90 -15.48
CA SER A 14 2.22 4.66 -15.19
C SER A 14 2.93 4.10 -13.97
N THR A 15 2.77 4.82 -12.87
CA THR A 15 2.93 4.26 -11.55
C THR A 15 2.08 3.00 -11.64
N PRO A 16 2.63 1.81 -11.40
CA PRO A 16 1.80 0.65 -11.18
C PRO A 16 1.03 0.93 -9.89
N SER A 17 -0.02 1.74 -10.00
CA SER A 17 -0.89 2.19 -8.93
C SER A 17 -1.90 1.08 -8.67
N GLY A 18 -1.38 -0.12 -8.41
CA GLY A 18 -2.16 -1.21 -7.86
C GLY A 18 -2.57 -0.85 -6.44
N PHE A 19 -3.85 -1.00 -6.14
CA PHE A 19 -4.34 -1.01 -4.77
C PHE A 19 -4.21 -2.43 -4.21
N TYR A 20 -3.32 -2.59 -3.25
CA TYR A 20 -3.05 -3.85 -2.56
C TYR A 20 -3.82 -3.85 -1.24
N ASN A 21 -5.03 -4.39 -1.27
CA ASN A 21 -5.87 -4.46 -0.07
C ASN A 21 -5.33 -5.53 0.88
N VAL A 22 -4.95 -5.16 2.10
CA VAL A 22 -4.40 -6.11 3.08
C VAL A 22 -5.34 -7.29 3.38
N ARG A 23 -6.66 -7.12 3.20
CA ARG A 23 -7.64 -8.20 3.37
C ARG A 23 -7.49 -9.32 2.34
N THR A 24 -7.03 -9.02 1.12
CA THR A 24 -6.78 -10.06 0.11
C THR A 24 -5.56 -10.91 0.45
N PHE A 25 -4.67 -10.37 1.30
CA PHE A 25 -3.49 -11.08 1.83
C PHE A 25 -3.78 -11.78 3.16
N GLY A 26 -5.03 -11.76 3.64
CA GLY A 26 -5.45 -12.44 4.86
C GLY A 26 -5.47 -11.58 6.12
N ALA A 27 -5.35 -10.25 6.01
CA ALA A 27 -5.54 -9.38 7.16
C ALA A 27 -7.01 -9.39 7.61
N ARG A 28 -7.24 -9.66 8.89
CA ARG A 28 -8.58 -9.68 9.50
C ARG A 28 -9.02 -8.30 9.95
N GLY A 29 -8.13 -7.51 10.55
CA GLY A 29 -8.50 -6.21 11.10
C GLY A 29 -9.46 -6.32 12.30
N ASP A 30 -9.35 -7.40 13.08
CA ASP A 30 -10.21 -7.71 14.24
C ASP A 30 -9.61 -7.26 15.59
N GLY A 31 -8.40 -6.68 15.57
CA GLY A 31 -7.68 -6.22 16.76
C GLY A 31 -7.17 -7.35 17.65
N LYS A 32 -7.20 -8.60 17.18
CA LYS A 32 -6.78 -9.80 17.92
C LYS A 32 -5.84 -10.69 17.11
N THR A 33 -6.07 -10.78 15.81
CA THR A 33 -5.24 -11.55 14.89
C THR A 33 -4.01 -10.73 14.52
N LEU A 34 -2.84 -11.37 14.49
CA LEU A 34 -1.62 -10.74 14.01
C LEU A 34 -1.71 -10.55 12.48
N ASP A 35 -1.93 -9.30 12.04
CA ASP A 35 -2.07 -8.93 10.62
C ASP A 35 -0.72 -8.57 9.98
N THR A 36 0.35 -8.53 10.77
CA THR A 36 1.75 -8.31 10.33
C THR A 36 2.14 -9.11 9.07
N PRO A 37 1.94 -10.45 8.98
CA PRO A 37 2.34 -11.21 7.79
C PRO A 37 1.57 -10.77 6.53
N ALA A 38 0.27 -10.49 6.65
CA ALA A 38 -0.55 -10.05 5.53
C ALA A 38 -0.13 -8.66 5.03
N ILE A 39 0.15 -7.73 5.95
CA ILE A 39 0.62 -6.38 5.62
C ILE A 39 2.00 -6.45 4.93
N ASN A 40 2.93 -7.25 5.46
CA ASN A 40 4.25 -7.40 4.86
C ASN A 40 4.17 -8.04 3.47
N GLN A 41 3.33 -9.06 3.27
CA GLN A 41 3.11 -9.62 1.93
C GLN A 41 2.51 -8.60 0.94
N ALA A 42 1.56 -7.77 1.40
CA ALA A 42 1.00 -6.71 0.57
C ALA A 42 2.07 -5.70 0.14
N ILE A 43 2.95 -5.30 1.06
CA ILE A 43 4.07 -4.39 0.78
C ILE A 43 5.09 -5.04 -0.16
N GLU A 44 5.42 -6.31 0.04
CA GLU A 44 6.37 -7.02 -0.84
C GLU A 44 5.83 -7.15 -2.26
N THR A 45 4.56 -7.49 -2.41
CA THR A 45 3.90 -7.60 -3.72
C THR A 45 3.86 -6.24 -4.41
N ALA A 46 3.48 -5.19 -3.69
CA ALA A 46 3.49 -3.83 -4.20
C ALA A 46 4.90 -3.36 -4.59
N ALA A 47 5.92 -3.72 -3.80
CA ALA A 47 7.30 -3.34 -4.10
C ALA A 47 7.85 -4.11 -5.30
N ALA A 48 7.53 -5.40 -5.41
CA ALA A 48 7.91 -6.24 -6.54
C ALA A 48 7.27 -5.74 -7.85
N ALA A 49 6.07 -5.16 -7.76
CA ALA A 49 5.41 -4.51 -8.89
C ALA A 49 6.04 -3.16 -9.28
N GLY A 50 7.04 -2.65 -8.54
CA GLY A 50 7.69 -1.37 -8.80
C GLY A 50 7.10 -0.17 -8.04
N GLY A 51 6.19 -0.42 -7.09
CA GLY A 51 5.49 0.59 -6.31
C GLY A 51 3.99 0.29 -6.25
N GLY A 52 3.29 0.92 -5.30
CA GLY A 52 1.86 0.67 -5.14
C GLY A 52 1.26 1.27 -3.88
N THR A 53 -0.06 1.13 -3.74
CA THR A 53 -0.78 1.61 -2.56
C THR A 53 -1.32 0.43 -1.76
N VAL A 54 -0.82 0.21 -0.56
CA VAL A 54 -1.33 -0.78 0.38
C VAL A 54 -2.54 -0.18 1.08
N LEU A 55 -3.72 -0.72 0.81
CA LEU A 55 -4.99 -0.25 1.33
C LEU A 55 -5.37 -1.03 2.60
N LEU A 56 -5.59 -0.30 3.69
CA LEU A 56 -6.10 -0.80 4.96
C LEU A 56 -7.52 -0.28 5.15
N PRO A 57 -8.55 -1.09 4.86
CA PRO A 57 -9.94 -0.70 5.09
C PRO A 57 -10.23 -0.60 6.59
N ALA A 58 -11.37 0.00 6.96
CA ALA A 58 -11.80 0.14 8.36
C ALA A 58 -11.66 -1.16 9.17
N GLY A 59 -11.04 -1.09 10.35
CA GLY A 59 -10.70 -2.25 11.16
C GLY A 59 -9.44 -2.01 12.00
N THR A 60 -9.22 -2.87 13.00
CA THR A 60 -8.06 -2.78 13.89
C THR A 60 -7.03 -3.82 13.50
N TYR A 61 -5.91 -3.38 12.93
CA TYR A 61 -4.84 -4.28 12.48
C TYR A 61 -3.74 -4.35 13.52
N LEU A 62 -3.50 -5.55 14.06
CA LEU A 62 -2.35 -5.77 14.94
C LEU A 62 -1.09 -5.96 14.12
N ALA A 63 -0.20 -4.99 14.19
CA ALA A 63 1.09 -5.02 13.52
C ALA A 63 2.24 -4.95 14.54
N LEU A 64 3.30 -5.71 14.28
CA LEU A 64 4.58 -5.61 14.97
C LEU A 64 5.51 -4.71 14.13
N SER A 65 6.47 -5.32 13.43
CA SER A 65 7.42 -4.63 12.56
C SER A 65 6.92 -4.66 11.13
N ILE A 66 6.63 -3.48 10.58
CA ILE A 66 6.23 -3.30 9.19
C ILE A 66 7.40 -2.66 8.44
N HIS A 67 7.87 -3.32 7.39
CA HIS A 67 9.02 -2.86 6.62
C HIS A 67 8.53 -2.15 5.37
N LEU A 68 8.39 -0.83 5.45
CA LEU A 68 7.99 -0.03 4.29
C LEU A 68 9.13 0.04 3.26
N LYS A 69 8.81 -0.22 2.00
CA LYS A 69 9.75 -0.16 0.87
C LYS A 69 9.56 1.15 0.07
N SER A 70 10.51 1.46 -0.81
CA SER A 70 10.43 2.62 -1.70
C SER A 70 9.20 2.55 -2.62
N ASN A 71 8.59 3.71 -2.90
CA ASN A 71 7.41 3.85 -3.76
C ASN A 71 6.14 3.13 -3.27
N ILE A 72 6.09 2.81 -1.97
CA ILE A 72 4.89 2.26 -1.32
C ILE A 72 4.13 3.39 -0.64
N ARG A 73 2.82 3.49 -0.89
CA ARG A 73 1.90 4.29 -0.09
C ARG A 73 1.10 3.40 0.84
N LEU A 74 1.08 3.73 2.12
CA LEU A 74 0.17 3.12 3.08
C LEU A 74 -1.09 3.98 3.15
N HIS A 75 -2.22 3.46 2.68
CA HIS A 75 -3.50 4.15 2.71
C HIS A 75 -4.37 3.54 3.80
N LEU A 76 -4.60 4.29 4.87
CA LEU A 76 -5.53 3.93 5.92
C LEU A 76 -6.87 4.59 5.63
N ASP A 77 -7.89 3.76 5.39
CA ASP A 77 -9.26 4.24 5.20
C ASP A 77 -9.86 4.76 6.53
N GLN A 78 -10.99 5.46 6.46
CA GLN A 78 -11.65 6.00 7.63
C GLN A 78 -12.05 4.87 8.59
N GLY A 79 -11.60 4.95 9.84
CA GLY A 79 -11.82 3.91 10.86
C GLY A 79 -10.83 2.75 10.81
N ALA A 80 -9.77 2.82 10.00
CA ALA A 80 -8.65 1.90 10.12
C ALA A 80 -7.74 2.32 11.29
N VAL A 81 -7.46 1.37 12.17
CA VAL A 81 -6.57 1.53 13.33
C VAL A 81 -5.38 0.60 13.15
N LEU A 82 -4.18 1.17 13.13
CA LEU A 82 -2.94 0.40 13.18
C LEU A 82 -2.50 0.31 14.65
N GLN A 83 -2.64 -0.86 15.25
CA GLN A 83 -2.31 -1.06 16.66
C GLN A 83 -1.02 -1.87 16.78
N ALA A 84 -0.06 -1.34 17.54
CA ALA A 84 1.14 -2.08 17.88
C ALA A 84 0.76 -3.28 18.76
N ALA A 85 1.08 -4.49 18.32
CA ALA A 85 0.80 -5.68 19.12
C ALA A 85 1.63 -5.64 20.42
N PRO A 86 1.01 -5.79 21.61
CA PRO A 86 1.75 -5.86 22.87
C PRO A 86 2.65 -7.11 22.86
N ARG A 87 3.88 -6.95 23.36
CA ARG A 87 4.85 -8.04 23.51
C ARG A 87 4.42 -9.06 24.55
#